data_AF-A0A438FWJ4-F1
#
_entry.id   AF-A0A438FWJ4-F1
#
_cell.length_a   1.000
_cell.length_b   1.000
_cell.length_c   1.000
_cell.angle_alpha   90.00
_cell.angle_beta   90.00
_cell.angle_gamma   90.00
#
_symmetry.space_group_name_H-M   'P 1'
#
loop_
_entity.id
_entity.type
_entity.pdbx_description
1 polymer ?
#
loop_
_entity_poly.entity_id
_entity_poly.type
_entity_poly.pdbx_seq_one_letter_code
_entity_poly.pdbx_strand_id
1 'polypeptide(L)'
;MVVQKVHHSSSLGTKLTGHNYHQWAKAVLMFITGRGKDEYLFSTTEPPKKDDKRFKVWNTENNLVMSWLINAMDTEIGQNFLFYDTAHEIWMAAKETYSDSDNTADLLDIKGALHDLRQGEMTVTHYYNTLSRFLATIGCV
;
A
#
# COMPACT_ATOMS: atom_id res chain seq x y z
N MET A 1 9.31 -34.77 -14.48
CA MET A 1 9.21 -33.87 -13.32
C MET A 1 8.46 -32.64 -13.78
N VAL A 2 7.16 -32.56 -13.50
CA VAL A 2 6.36 -31.37 -13.85
C VAL A 2 6.75 -30.30 -12.84
N VAL A 3 7.45 -29.26 -13.30
CA VAL A 3 7.68 -28.07 -12.49
C VAL A 3 6.31 -27.44 -12.28
N GLN A 4 5.71 -27.69 -11.11
CA GLN A 4 4.57 -26.91 -10.65
C GLN A 4 5.03 -25.45 -10.62
N LYS A 5 4.55 -24.65 -11.58
CA LYS A 5 4.55 -23.19 -11.44
C LYS A 5 3.71 -22.90 -10.20
N VAL A 6 4.38 -22.69 -9.08
CA VAL A 6 3.76 -22.09 -7.90
C VAL A 6 3.32 -20.70 -8.35
N HIS A 7 2.02 -20.56 -8.67
CA HIS A 7 1.39 -19.26 -8.71
C HIS A 7 1.44 -18.73 -7.29
N HIS A 8 2.52 -18.03 -6.93
CA HIS A 8 2.54 -17.20 -5.74
C HIS A 8 1.52 -16.07 -5.99
N SER A 9 0.27 -16.31 -5.60
CA SER A 9 -0.63 -15.23 -5.16
C SER A 9 -0.08 -14.70 -3.84
N SER A 10 1.09 -14.06 -3.88
CA SER A 10 1.58 -13.28 -2.75
C SER A 10 0.60 -12.14 -2.55
N SER A 11 -0.30 -12.26 -1.57
CA SER A 11 -1.12 -11.16 -1.12
C SER A 11 -0.23 -10.16 -0.40
N LEU A 12 -0.54 -8.87 -0.53
CA LEU A 12 0.08 -7.84 0.32
C LEU A 12 -0.22 -8.17 1.79
N GLY A 13 0.85 -8.34 2.59
CA GLY A 13 0.73 -8.70 4.00
C GLY A 13 0.22 -7.55 4.88
N THR A 14 0.37 -6.31 4.42
CA THR A 14 -0.08 -5.10 5.12
C THR A 14 -1.34 -4.57 4.46
N LYS A 15 -2.42 -4.45 5.25
CA LYS A 15 -3.67 -3.80 4.84
C LYS A 15 -3.65 -2.31 5.20
N LEU A 16 -4.26 -1.46 4.37
CA LEU A 16 -4.53 -0.07 4.73
C LEU A 16 -5.60 -0.04 5.83
N THR A 17 -5.27 0.51 6.99
CA THR A 17 -6.14 0.64 8.17
C THR A 17 -6.50 2.11 8.46
N GLY A 18 -6.09 3.03 7.57
CA GLY A 18 -6.26 4.48 7.69
C GLY A 18 -5.13 5.22 8.42
N HIS A 19 -4.32 4.51 9.21
CA HIS A 19 -3.26 5.08 10.08
C HIS A 19 -1.86 4.57 9.71
N ASN A 20 -1.73 4.02 8.51
CA ASN A 20 -0.51 3.34 8.08
C ASN A 20 -0.22 3.58 6.61
N TYR A 21 -0.71 4.70 6.07
CA TYR A 21 -0.66 4.99 4.64
C TYR A 21 0.76 4.88 4.09
N HIS A 22 1.77 5.44 4.78
CA HIS A 22 3.14 5.39 4.29
C HIS A 22 3.71 3.97 4.20
N GLN A 23 3.44 3.12 5.20
CA GLN A 23 3.87 1.73 5.20
C GLN A 23 3.14 0.93 4.12
N TRP A 24 1.83 1.12 4.01
CA TRP A 24 0.99 0.50 2.99
C TRP A 24 1.42 0.90 1.58
N ALA A 25 1.57 2.20 1.32
CA ALA A 25 1.95 2.76 0.03
C ALA A 25 3.30 2.22 -0.43
N LYS A 26 4.29 2.13 0.48
CA LYS A 26 5.60 1.53 0.18
C LYS A 26 5.48 0.04 -0.19
N ALA A 27 4.70 -0.73 0.56
CA ALA A 27 4.49 -2.15 0.28
C ALA A 27 3.78 -2.38 -1.06
N VAL A 28 2.71 -1.62 -1.33
CA VAL A 28 1.96 -1.66 -2.59
C VAL A 28 2.84 -1.29 -3.77
N LEU A 29 3.62 -0.20 -3.65
CA LEU A 29 4.52 0.23 -4.71
C LEU A 29 5.55 -0.85 -5.04
N MET A 30 6.20 -1.43 -4.03
CA MET A 30 7.13 -2.56 -4.22
C MET A 30 6.46 -3.76 -4.88
N PHE A 31 5.23 -4.09 -4.49
CA PHE A 31 4.48 -5.22 -5.04
C PHE A 31 4.12 -5.02 -6.52
N ILE A 32 3.63 -3.83 -6.88
CA ILE A 32 3.20 -3.49 -8.24
C ILE A 32 4.41 -3.30 -9.17
N THR A 33 5.43 -2.56 -8.73
CA THR A 33 6.68 -2.38 -9.50
C THR A 33 7.42 -3.72 -9.70
N GLY A 34 7.45 -4.58 -8.67
CA GLY A 34 8.02 -5.93 -8.78
C GLY A 34 7.32 -6.83 -9.80
N ARG A 35 6.12 -6.43 -10.27
CA ARG A 35 5.34 -7.10 -11.32
C ARG A 35 5.31 -6.32 -12.65
N GLY A 36 6.01 -5.18 -12.74
CA GLY A 36 6.06 -4.32 -13.92
C GLY A 36 4.70 -3.71 -14.30
N LYS A 37 3.91 -3.30 -13.30
CA LYS A 37 2.55 -2.73 -13.49
C LYS A 37 2.44 -1.30 -12.93
N ASP A 38 3.56 -0.63 -12.73
CA ASP A 38 3.63 0.73 -12.18
C ASP A 38 3.02 1.80 -13.11
N GLU A 39 2.98 1.55 -14.42
CA GLU A 39 2.35 2.43 -15.41
C GLU A 39 0.86 2.71 -15.13
N TYR A 40 0.16 1.75 -14.49
CA TYR A 40 -1.26 1.88 -14.13
C TYR A 40 -1.49 2.72 -12.87
N LEU A 41 -0.47 2.95 -12.04
CA LEU A 41 -0.57 3.79 -10.84
C LEU A 41 -0.29 5.25 -11.13
N PHE A 42 0.64 5.54 -12.04
CA PHE A 42 1.13 6.90 -12.28
C PHE A 42 0.54 7.55 -13.54
N SER A 43 -0.43 6.88 -14.17
CA SER A 43 -1.05 7.32 -15.44
C SER A 43 -0.01 7.73 -16.48
N THR A 44 1.12 7.01 -16.55
CA THR A 44 2.17 7.29 -17.55
C THR A 44 1.72 6.91 -18.96
N THR A 45 0.61 6.19 -19.08
CA THR A 45 0.00 5.80 -20.35
C THR A 45 -1.48 6.16 -20.33
N GLU A 46 -1.92 7.07 -21.20
CA GLU A 46 -3.34 7.38 -21.35
C GLU A 46 -4.13 6.11 -21.75
N PRO A 47 -5.37 5.95 -21.24
CA PRO A 47 -6.22 4.83 -21.65
C PRO A 47 -6.41 4.83 -23.17
N PRO A 48 -6.19 3.68 -23.86
CA PRO A 48 -6.51 3.57 -25.26
C PRO A 48 -7.99 3.87 -25.52
N LYS A 49 -8.34 4.33 -26.72
CA LYS A 49 -9.74 4.50 -27.11
C LYS A 49 -10.46 3.15 -27.09
N LYS A 50 -11.75 3.13 -26.73
CA LYS A 50 -12.54 1.90 -26.56
C LYS A 50 -12.64 1.03 -27.83
N ASP A 51 -12.49 1.65 -29.01
CA ASP A 51 -12.47 1.00 -30.32
C ASP A 51 -11.09 0.42 -30.70
N ASP A 52 -10.04 0.75 -29.95
CA ASP A 52 -8.71 0.19 -30.12
C ASP A 52 -8.65 -1.24 -29.58
N LYS A 53 -8.05 -2.15 -30.36
CA LYS A 53 -7.80 -3.55 -29.94
C LYS A 53 -6.96 -3.65 -28.66
N ARG A 54 -6.13 -2.63 -28.38
CA ARG A 54 -5.30 -2.53 -27.17
C ARG A 54 -6.12 -2.20 -25.92
N PHE A 55 -7.32 -1.63 -26.05
CA PHE A 55 -8.18 -1.29 -24.91
C PHE A 55 -8.51 -2.52 -24.06
N LYS A 56 -8.80 -3.66 -24.69
CA LYS A 56 -9.12 -4.89 -23.95
C LYS A 56 -7.97 -5.33 -23.04
N VAL A 57 -6.74 -5.25 -23.55
CA VAL A 57 -5.53 -5.63 -22.78
C VAL A 57 -5.33 -4.63 -21.65
N TRP A 58 -5.30 -3.34 -21.96
CA TRP A 58 -5.17 -2.27 -20.96
C TRP A 58 -6.23 -2.38 -19.86
N ASN A 59 -7.49 -2.58 -20.22
CA ASN A 59 -8.59 -2.69 -19.28
C ASN A 59 -8.44 -3.92 -18.36
N THR A 60 -7.98 -5.05 -18.91
CA THR A 60 -7.73 -6.26 -18.11
C THR A 60 -6.63 -6.03 -17.08
N GLU A 61 -5.54 -5.39 -17.48
CA GLU A 61 -4.40 -5.10 -16.62
C GLU A 61 -4.73 -4.02 -15.58
N ASN A 62 -5.44 -2.96 -15.96
CA ASN A 62 -5.95 -1.95 -15.05
C ASN A 62 -6.85 -2.58 -13.96
N ASN A 63 -7.81 -3.43 -14.36
CA ASN A 63 -8.68 -4.14 -13.41
C ASN A 63 -7.91 -5.07 -12.47
N LEU A 64 -6.84 -5.72 -12.96
CA LEU A 64 -5.98 -6.54 -12.13
C LEU A 64 -5.29 -5.70 -11.05
N VAL A 65 -4.73 -4.54 -11.41
CA VAL A 65 -4.09 -3.63 -10.45
C VAL A 65 -5.11 -3.05 -9.47
N MET A 66 -6.31 -2.67 -9.93
CA MET A 66 -7.41 -2.25 -9.04
C MET A 66 -7.74 -3.34 -8.01
N SER A 67 -7.83 -4.60 -8.44
CA SER A 67 -8.09 -5.72 -7.53
C SER A 67 -6.99 -5.86 -6.48
N TRP A 68 -5.72 -5.62 -6.82
CA TRP A 68 -4.61 -5.66 -5.85
C TRP A 68 -4.68 -4.51 -4.86
N LEU A 69 -5.03 -3.29 -5.31
CA LEU A 69 -5.20 -2.12 -4.43
C LEU A 69 -6.34 -2.35 -3.44
N ILE A 70 -7.52 -2.75 -3.92
CA ILE A 70 -8.69 -3.01 -3.07
C ILE A 70 -8.40 -4.17 -2.10
N ASN A 71 -7.76 -5.25 -2.58
CA ASN A 71 -7.36 -6.36 -1.71
C ASN A 71 -6.20 -6.00 -0.77
N ALA A 72 -5.56 -4.86 -0.93
CA ALA A 72 -4.57 -4.34 0.01
C ALA A 72 -5.18 -3.36 1.01
N MET A 73 -6.49 -3.12 0.96
CA MET A 73 -7.20 -2.29 1.93
C MET A 73 -8.00 -3.16 2.90
N ASP A 74 -8.25 -2.64 4.09
CA ASP A 74 -9.30 -3.18 4.96
C ASP A 74 -10.65 -3.10 4.26
N THR A 75 -11.54 -4.04 4.58
CA THR A 75 -12.80 -4.22 3.85
C THR A 75 -13.66 -2.97 3.83
N GLU A 76 -13.76 -2.25 4.95
CA GLU A 76 -14.54 -1.01 5.05
C GLU A 76 -13.94 0.11 4.21
N ILE A 77 -12.60 0.22 4.18
CA ILE A 77 -11.90 1.21 3.37
C ILE A 77 -12.05 0.87 1.89
N GLY A 78 -11.74 -0.37 1.51
CA GLY A 78 -11.76 -0.83 0.12
C GLY A 78 -13.12 -0.70 -0.57
N GLN A 79 -14.23 -0.81 0.18
CA GLN A 79 -15.58 -0.59 -0.36
C GLN A 79 -15.77 0.82 -0.93
N ASN A 80 -15.16 1.84 -0.33
CA ASN A 80 -15.25 3.22 -0.82
C ASN A 80 -14.57 3.41 -2.17
N PHE A 81 -13.64 2.52 -2.54
CA PHE A 81 -12.85 2.62 -3.76
C PHE A 81 -13.39 1.77 -4.92
N LEU A 82 -14.45 0.98 -4.71
CA LEU A 82 -15.03 0.10 -5.75
C LEU A 82 -15.64 0.86 -6.94
N PHE A 83 -15.93 2.15 -6.77
CA PHE A 83 -16.60 2.98 -7.78
C PHE A 83 -15.65 3.74 -8.70
N TYR A 84 -14.33 3.65 -8.48
CA TYR A 84 -13.35 4.24 -9.39
C TYR A 84 -13.17 3.39 -10.65
N ASP A 85 -12.89 4.03 -11.77
CA ASP A 85 -12.76 3.36 -13.07
C ASP A 85 -11.33 2.88 -13.33
N THR A 86 -10.35 3.44 -12.63
CA THR A 86 -8.92 3.16 -12.85
C THR A 86 -8.14 2.92 -11.56
N ALA A 87 -7.08 2.11 -11.67
CA ALA A 87 -6.11 1.92 -10.59
C ALA A 87 -5.44 3.24 -10.19
N HIS A 88 -5.22 4.14 -11.14
CA HIS A 88 -4.67 5.47 -10.91
C HIS A 88 -5.57 6.30 -9.99
N GLU A 89 -6.87 6.34 -10.25
CA GLU A 89 -7.82 7.08 -9.42
C GLU A 89 -7.88 6.51 -8.00
N ILE A 90 -7.93 5.18 -7.85
CA ILE A 90 -7.89 4.52 -6.52
C ILE A 90 -6.62 4.94 -5.77
N TRP A 91 -5.46 4.88 -6.44
CA TRP A 91 -4.18 5.24 -5.84
C TRP A 91 -4.13 6.71 -5.41
N MET A 92 -4.59 7.62 -6.27
CA MET A 92 -4.60 9.05 -5.98
C MET A 92 -5.59 9.41 -4.86
N ALA A 93 -6.78 8.82 -4.87
CA ALA A 93 -7.78 9.03 -3.83
C ALA A 93 -7.31 8.47 -2.47
N ALA A 94 -6.65 7.30 -2.46
CA ALA A 94 -6.08 6.75 -1.24
C ALA A 94 -4.96 7.65 -0.68
N LYS A 95 -4.13 8.20 -1.57
CA LYS A 95 -3.13 9.20 -1.20
C LYS A 95 -3.78 10.43 -0.60
N GLU A 96 -4.71 11.07 -1.30
CA GLU A 96 -5.38 12.29 -0.83
C GLU A 96 -6.11 12.09 0.51
N THR A 97 -6.75 10.94 0.69
CA THR A 97 -7.54 10.65 1.89
C THR A 97 -6.67 10.33 3.11
N TYR A 98 -5.58 9.58 2.91
CA TYR A 98 -4.82 8.98 4.02
C TYR A 98 -3.35 9.43 4.11
N SER A 99 -2.82 10.26 3.19
CA SER A 99 -1.43 10.73 3.28
C SER A 99 -1.21 11.79 4.35
N ASP A 100 -2.22 12.60 4.62
CA ASP A 100 -2.11 13.78 5.49
C ASP A 100 -2.83 13.57 6.84
N SER A 101 -3.64 12.52 6.97
CA SER A 101 -4.38 12.20 8.20
C SER A 101 -3.46 11.78 9.37
N ASP A 102 -2.22 11.37 9.09
CA ASP A 102 -1.35 10.69 10.08
C ASP A 102 -0.21 11.53 10.66
N ASN A 103 0.28 12.58 10.02
CA ASN A 103 1.57 13.12 10.47
C ASN A 103 1.56 13.80 11.85
N THR A 104 0.41 14.22 12.36
CA THR A 104 0.35 14.88 13.68
C THR A 104 -0.15 13.96 14.78
N ALA A 105 -1.25 13.24 14.55
CA ALA A 105 -1.81 12.32 15.55
C ALA A 105 -0.89 11.11 15.76
N ASP A 106 -0.44 10.44 14.70
CA ASP A 106 0.49 9.32 14.83
C ASP A 106 1.84 9.77 15.36
N LEU A 107 2.32 10.96 15.01
CA LEU A 107 3.56 11.48 15.59
C LEU A 107 3.42 11.71 17.09
N LEU A 108 2.27 12.20 17.57
CA LEU A 108 2.00 12.35 19.00
C LEU A 108 1.89 10.98 19.68
N ASP A 109 1.19 10.03 19.07
CA ASP A 109 1.04 8.67 19.60
C ASP A 109 2.37 7.91 19.60
N ILE A 110 3.18 8.03 18.55
CA ILE A 110 4.54 7.46 18.46
C ILE A 110 5.46 8.12 19.49
N LYS A 111 5.37 9.45 19.67
CA LYS A 111 6.14 10.15 20.71
C LYS A 111 5.72 9.70 22.12
N GLY A 112 4.43 9.49 22.36
CA GLY A 112 3.91 8.93 23.60
C GLY A 112 4.38 7.49 23.83
N ALA A 113 4.20 6.62 22.83
CA ALA A 113 4.65 5.23 22.88
C ALA A 113 6.17 5.12 23.06
N LEU A 114 6.95 6.00 22.45
CA LEU A 114 8.40 6.07 22.65
C LEU A 114 8.76 6.53 24.07
N HIS A 115 8.07 7.55 24.59
CA HIS A 115 8.26 8.03 25.96
C HIS A 115 8.02 6.92 26.99
N ASP A 116 7.01 6.10 26.75
CA ASP A 116 6.61 5.01 27.65
C ASP A 116 7.36 3.69 27.36
N LEU A 117 8.09 3.60 26.24
CA LEU A 117 8.81 2.39 25.85
C LEU A 117 9.86 2.02 26.90
N ARG A 118 9.72 0.83 27.48
CA ARG A 118 10.68 0.19 28.37
C ARG A 118 10.94 -1.21 27.84
N GLN A 119 12.16 -1.73 27.99
CA GLN A 119 12.47 -3.08 27.54
C GLN A 119 11.58 -4.13 28.22
N GLY A 120 11.37 -4.02 29.54
CA GLY A 120 10.55 -4.97 30.30
C GLY A 120 10.93 -6.42 30.01
N GLU A 121 9.92 -7.23 29.69
CA GLU A 121 10.06 -8.65 29.32
C GLU A 121 10.43 -8.87 27.84
N MET A 122 10.62 -7.81 27.05
CA MET A 122 11.01 -7.94 25.64
C MET A 122 12.46 -8.41 25.51
N THR A 123 12.72 -9.24 24.51
CA THR A 123 14.10 -9.55 24.11
C THR A 123 14.79 -8.29 23.61
N VAL A 124 16.11 -8.21 23.78
CA VAL A 124 16.93 -7.06 23.35
C VAL A 124 16.71 -6.76 21.87
N THR A 125 16.65 -7.79 21.02
CA THR A 125 16.41 -7.63 19.58
C THR A 125 15.04 -7.03 19.28
N HIS A 126 13.99 -7.48 19.98
CA HIS A 126 12.63 -6.97 19.76
C HIS A 126 12.51 -5.51 20.24
N TYR A 127 13.08 -5.21 21.42
CA TYR A 127 13.13 -3.84 21.94
C TYR A 127 13.87 -2.90 20.97
N TYR A 128 15.07 -3.31 20.52
CA TYR A 128 15.87 -2.52 19.59
C TYR A 128 15.14 -2.28 18.26
N ASN A 129 14.54 -3.31 17.67
CA ASN A 129 13.78 -3.15 16.42
C ASN A 129 12.59 -2.19 16.60
N THR A 130 11.91 -2.24 17.75
CA THR A 130 10.78 -1.35 18.07
C THR A 130 11.26 0.09 18.23
N LEU A 131 12.33 0.30 19.00
CA LEU A 131 12.96 1.60 19.21
C LEU A 131 13.46 2.20 17.89
N SER A 132 14.19 1.44 17.08
CA SER A 132 14.70 1.88 15.78
C SER A 132 13.56 2.24 14.83
N ARG A 133 12.44 1.51 14.85
CA ARG A 133 11.26 1.83 14.05
C ARG A 133 10.67 3.19 14.44
N PHE A 134 10.47 3.45 15.72
CA PHE A 134 9.93 4.74 16.19
C PHE A 134 10.87 5.92 15.89
N LEU A 135 12.18 5.76 16.11
CA LEU A 135 13.17 6.79 15.82
C LEU A 135 13.29 7.09 14.32
N ALA A 136 13.21 6.07 13.46
CA ALA A 136 13.22 6.25 12.01
C ALA A 136 11.98 7.04 11.52
N THR A 137 10.81 6.80 12.11
CA THR A 137 9.59 7.54 11.74
C THR A 137 9.64 9.00 12.19
N ILE A 138 10.17 9.29 13.39
CA ILE A 138 10.30 10.69 13.89
C ILE A 138 11.37 11.48 13.13
N GLY A 139 12.47 10.83 12.72
CA GLY A 139 13.60 11.50 12.04
C GLY A 139 13.37 11.81 10.56
N CYS A 140 12.24 11.41 9.98
CA CYS A 140 11.88 11.67 8.58
C CYS A 140 10.89 12.83 8.39
N VAL A 141 10.47 13.53 9.45
CA VAL A 141 9.59 14.71 9.41
C VAL A 141 10.38 16.01 9.53
#